data_AF-A0A0E2Q4Y0-F1
#
_entry.id   AF-A0A0E2Q4Y0-F1
#
_cell.length_a   1.000
_cell.length_b   1.000
_cell.length_c   1.000
_cell.angle_alpha   90.00
_cell.angle_beta   90.00
_cell.angle_gamma   90.00
#
_symmetry.space_group_name_H-M   'P 1'
#
loop_
_entity.id
_entity.type
_entity.pdbx_description
1 polymer ?
#
loop_
_entity_poly.entity_id
_entity_poly.type
_entity_poly.pdbx_seq_one_letter_code
_entity_poly.pdbx_strand_id
1 'polypeptide(L)'
;MADFGVSLLEARRMTLKEMRLYQKAYKKRFLNKEREIYQLAFLNRLANATTRDGKRYHFEKFEDFYNAKERAREVLGEKITNKKLLERARNNLNYKKERGLLDGR
;
A
#
# COMPACT_ATOMS: atom_id res chain seq x y z
N MET A 1 -3.11 25.58 -5.51
CA MET A 1 -4.12 24.50 -5.48
C MET A 1 -4.23 24.07 -4.04
N ALA A 2 -5.42 24.09 -3.43
CA ALA A 2 -5.55 23.58 -2.06
C ALA A 2 -5.34 22.06 -2.08
N ASP A 3 -4.92 21.49 -0.96
CA ASP A 3 -4.67 20.06 -0.85
C ASP A 3 -5.89 19.24 -1.32
N PHE A 4 -5.63 18.08 -1.93
CA PHE A 4 -6.62 17.07 -2.32
C PHE A 4 -7.52 17.38 -3.53
N GLY A 5 -7.14 18.35 -4.37
CA GLY A 5 -7.86 18.62 -5.62
C GLY A 5 -9.18 19.38 -5.44
N VAL A 6 -9.26 20.18 -4.37
CA VAL A 6 -10.37 21.06 -4.04
C VAL A 6 -9.85 22.51 -4.02
N SER A 7 -10.64 23.48 -4.47
CA SER A 7 -10.27 24.89 -4.35
C SER A 7 -10.45 25.41 -2.92
N LEU A 8 -9.76 26.50 -2.54
CA LEU A 8 -9.91 27.09 -1.21
C LEU A 8 -11.36 27.53 -0.92
N LEU A 9 -12.08 27.97 -1.96
CA LEU A 9 -13.45 28.44 -1.84
C LEU A 9 -14.45 27.29 -1.65
N GLU A 10 -14.22 26.16 -2.32
CA GLU A 10 -14.96 24.92 -2.09
C GLU A 10 -14.67 24.36 -0.69
N ALA A 11 -13.39 24.32 -0.28
CA ALA A 11 -12.98 23.84 1.04
C ALA A 11 -13.62 24.68 2.17
N ARG A 12 -13.72 26.00 2.00
CA ARG A 12 -14.37 26.91 2.96
C ARG A 12 -15.85 26.62 3.15
N ARG A 13 -16.53 26.08 2.14
CA ARG A 13 -17.97 25.79 2.15
C ARG A 13 -18.29 24.35 2.60
N MET A 14 -17.28 23.49 2.69
CA MET A 14 -17.47 22.09 3.08
C MET A 14 -17.56 21.92 4.59
N THR A 15 -18.37 20.96 5.00
CA THR A 15 -18.31 20.37 6.34
C THR A 15 -17.05 19.51 6.51
N LEU A 16 -16.64 19.27 7.75
CA LEU A 16 -15.53 18.36 8.06
C LEU A 16 -15.74 16.94 7.51
N LYS A 17 -16.98 16.47 7.41
CA LYS A 17 -17.31 15.14 6.85
C LYS A 17 -17.05 15.10 5.34
N GLU A 18 -17.51 16.12 4.62
CA GLU A 18 -17.27 16.25 3.18
C GLU A 18 -15.77 16.38 2.91
N MET A 19 -15.06 17.22 3.65
CA MET A 19 -13.62 17.39 3.50
C MET A 19 -12.86 16.05 3.66
N ARG A 20 -13.21 15.23 4.66
CA ARG A 20 -12.63 13.89 4.83
C ARG A 20 -12.96 12.95 3.66
N LEU A 21 -14.18 13.03 3.11
CA LEU A 21 -14.57 12.24 1.95
C LEU A 21 -13.75 12.61 0.72
N TYR A 22 -13.55 13.91 0.46
CA TYR A 22 -12.70 14.40 -0.62
C TYR A 22 -11.23 13.97 -0.45
N GLN A 23 -10.68 14.07 0.76
CA GLN A 23 -9.34 13.56 1.07
C GLN A 23 -9.21 12.07 0.74
N LYS A 24 -10.19 11.25 1.12
CA LYS A 24 -10.21 9.81 0.82
C LYS A 24 -10.33 9.55 -0.69
N ALA A 25 -11.19 10.29 -1.39
CA ALA A 25 -11.36 10.17 -2.82
C ALA A 25 -10.08 10.55 -3.59
N TYR A 26 -9.40 11.62 -3.17
CA TYR A 26 -8.12 12.04 -3.73
C TYR A 26 -7.05 10.95 -3.58
N LYS A 27 -6.90 10.40 -2.38
CA LYS A 27 -5.97 9.28 -2.12
C LYS A 27 -6.27 8.06 -3.00
N LYS A 28 -7.55 7.73 -3.22
CA LYS A 28 -7.94 6.65 -4.14
C LYS A 28 -7.59 6.96 -5.60
N ARG A 29 -7.82 8.19 -6.05
CA ARG A 29 -7.43 8.63 -7.41
C ARG A 29 -5.92 8.54 -7.61
N PHE A 30 -5.15 8.93 -6.60
CA PHE A 30 -3.70 8.80 -6.60
C PHE A 30 -3.27 7.33 -6.74
N LEU A 31 -3.83 6.42 -5.94
CA LEU A 31 -3.54 4.98 -6.01
C LEU A 31 -3.87 4.37 -7.38
N ASN A 32 -4.94 4.81 -8.03
CA ASN A 32 -5.29 4.36 -9.37
C ASN A 32 -4.26 4.79 -10.41
N LYS A 33 -3.85 6.06 -10.39
CA LYS A 33 -2.80 6.58 -11.28
C LYS A 33 -1.47 5.87 -11.05
N GLU A 34 -1.10 5.66 -9.80
CA GLU A 34 0.11 4.92 -9.42
C GLU A 34 0.05 3.49 -10.01
N ARG A 35 -1.06 2.78 -9.83
CA ARG A 35 -1.27 1.45 -10.42
C ARG A 35 -1.14 1.45 -11.94
N GLU A 36 -1.73 2.42 -12.63
CA GLU A 36 -1.65 2.54 -14.10
C GLU A 36 -0.20 2.69 -14.58
N ILE A 37 0.61 3.50 -13.88
CA ILE A 37 2.04 3.67 -14.16
C ILE A 37 2.78 2.34 -13.98
N TYR A 38 2.54 1.63 -12.87
CA TYR A 38 3.17 0.32 -12.65
C TYR A 38 2.72 -0.72 -13.68
N GLN A 39 1.46 -0.69 -14.12
CA GLN A 39 0.97 -1.58 -15.17
C GLN A 39 1.69 -1.31 -16.50
N LEU A 40 1.86 -0.04 -16.87
CA LEU A 40 2.61 0.32 -18.07
C LEU A 40 4.07 -0.13 -17.96
N ALA A 41 4.72 0.08 -16.81
CA ALA A 41 6.08 -0.39 -16.58
C ALA A 41 6.20 -1.93 -16.68
N PHE A 42 5.21 -2.66 -16.14
CA PHE A 42 5.16 -4.11 -16.24
C PHE A 42 4.99 -4.59 -17.69
N LEU A 43 4.10 -3.96 -18.47
CA LEU A 43 3.89 -4.30 -19.88
C LEU A 43 5.12 -3.98 -20.75
N ASN A 44 5.71 -2.80 -20.57
CA ASN A 44 6.95 -2.42 -21.26
C ASN A 44 8.08 -3.41 -20.96
N ARG A 45 8.15 -3.88 -19.71
CA ARG A 45 9.10 -4.90 -19.32
C ARG A 45 8.80 -6.24 -20.01
N LEU A 46 7.54 -6.69 -20.04
CA LEU A 46 7.16 -7.93 -20.72
C LEU A 46 7.50 -7.89 -22.21
N ALA A 47 7.23 -6.76 -22.87
CA ALA A 47 7.55 -6.57 -24.29
C ALA A 47 9.07 -6.61 -24.56
N ASN A 48 9.88 -6.09 -23.63
CA ASN A 48 11.34 -6.08 -23.74
C ASN A 48 12.02 -7.34 -23.19
N ALA A 49 11.27 -8.27 -22.58
CA ALA A 49 11.80 -9.51 -22.04
C ALA A 49 12.06 -10.51 -23.18
N THR A 50 13.10 -10.26 -23.98
CA THR A 50 13.58 -11.23 -24.98
C THR A 50 14.23 -12.42 -24.29
N THR A 51 13.66 -13.62 -24.48
CA THR A 51 14.30 -14.86 -24.07
C THR A 51 15.39 -15.25 -25.05
N ARG A 52 16.66 -15.04 -24.68
CA ARG A 52 17.81 -15.71 -25.32
C ARG A 52 18.36 -16.89 -24.50
N ASP A 53 18.19 -16.85 -23.17
CA ASP A 53 18.76 -17.84 -22.22
C ASP A 53 17.73 -18.62 -21.36
N GLY A 54 16.42 -18.46 -21.61
CA GLY A 54 15.38 -19.29 -20.96
C GLY A 54 15.23 -19.12 -19.44
N LYS A 55 15.94 -18.19 -18.78
CA LYS A 55 15.78 -17.93 -17.34
C LYS A 55 14.39 -17.33 -17.07
N ARG A 56 13.52 -18.11 -16.41
CA ARG A 56 12.21 -17.65 -15.91
C ARG A 56 12.40 -16.46 -14.97
N TYR A 57 11.62 -15.43 -15.21
CA TYR A 57 11.71 -14.20 -14.44
C TYR A 57 10.94 -14.30 -13.11
N HIS A 58 11.43 -13.62 -12.06
CA HIS A 58 10.95 -13.72 -10.68
C HIS A 58 9.54 -13.14 -10.40
N PHE A 59 9.13 -12.08 -11.11
CA PHE A 59 7.77 -11.51 -11.04
C PHE A 59 6.98 -11.85 -12.32
N GLU A 60 6.36 -13.03 -12.30
CA GLU A 60 5.51 -13.54 -13.39
C GLU A 60 4.18 -12.80 -13.47
N LYS A 61 3.61 -12.40 -12.32
CA LYS A 61 2.33 -11.71 -12.24
C LYS A 61 2.53 -10.23 -11.90
N PHE A 62 1.56 -9.42 -12.29
CA PHE A 62 1.56 -7.99 -11.96
C PHE A 62 1.53 -7.78 -10.44
N GLU A 63 0.82 -8.61 -9.68
CA GLU A 63 0.75 -8.51 -8.22
C GLU A 63 2.10 -8.75 -7.54
N ASP A 64 2.98 -9.54 -8.14
CA ASP A 64 4.33 -9.76 -7.63
C ASP A 64 5.24 -8.55 -7.94
N PHE A 65 4.94 -7.82 -9.01
CA PHE A 65 5.62 -6.59 -9.40
C PHE A 65 5.11 -5.36 -8.62
N TYR A 66 3.81 -5.30 -8.31
CA TYR A 66 3.17 -4.21 -7.58
C TYR A 66 1.98 -4.71 -6.73
N ASN A 67 2.17 -4.69 -5.41
CA ASN A 67 1.13 -5.08 -4.45
C ASN A 67 0.17 -3.92 -4.14
N ALA A 68 -0.82 -3.72 -5.01
CA ALA A 68 -1.82 -2.65 -4.86
C ALA A 68 -2.58 -2.69 -3.53
N LYS A 69 -2.78 -3.89 -2.94
CA LYS A 69 -3.50 -4.04 -1.67
C LYS A 69 -2.68 -3.51 -0.49
N GLU A 70 -1.39 -3.80 -0.46
CA GLU A 70 -0.48 -3.29 0.56
C GLU A 70 -0.31 -1.78 0.42
N ARG A 71 -0.10 -1.31 -0.82
CA ARG A 71 0.02 0.12 -1.11
C ARG A 71 -1.23 0.92 -0.72
N ALA A 72 -2.42 0.38 -0.98
CA ALA A 72 -3.67 1.01 -0.55
C ALA A 72 -3.76 1.16 0.97
N ARG A 73 -3.29 0.17 1.74
CA ARG A 73 -3.30 0.24 3.22
C ARG A 73 -2.40 1.35 3.73
N GLU A 74 -1.20 1.47 3.18
CA GLU A 74 -0.25 2.54 3.52
C GLU A 74 -0.85 3.93 3.28
N VAL A 75 -1.36 4.16 2.06
CA VAL A 75 -1.82 5.49 1.64
C VAL A 75 -3.12 5.89 2.32
N LEU A 76 -4.07 4.95 2.46
CA LEU A 76 -5.34 5.21 3.13
C LEU A 76 -5.21 5.26 4.66
N GLY A 77 -4.04 4.89 5.21
CA GLY A 77 -3.84 4.80 6.66
C GLY A 77 -4.77 3.76 7.28
N GLU A 78 -5.21 2.77 6.50
CA GLU A 78 -5.96 1.66 7.04
C GLU A 78 -5.02 0.91 7.98
N LYS A 79 -5.37 0.85 9.27
CA LYS A 79 -4.62 0.09 10.25
C LYS A 79 -4.36 -1.28 9.64
N ILE A 80 -3.08 -1.60 9.49
CA ILE A 80 -2.62 -2.90 9.03
C ILE A 80 -3.05 -3.91 10.10
N THR A 81 -4.29 -4.39 10.02
CA THR A 81 -4.75 -5.60 10.68
C THR A 81 -4.21 -6.78 9.88
N ASN A 82 -2.92 -6.79 9.59
CA ASN A 82 -2.27 -7.95 9.02
C ASN A 82 -2.26 -8.97 10.14
N LYS A 83 -3.32 -9.79 10.19
CA LYS A 83 -3.51 -10.85 11.18
C LYS A 83 -2.23 -11.65 11.35
N LYS A 84 -1.47 -11.90 10.26
CA LYS A 84 -0.16 -12.55 10.30
C LYS A 84 0.93 -11.74 11.03
N LEU A 85 0.99 -10.41 10.90
CA LEU A 85 1.93 -9.59 11.67
C LEU A 85 1.52 -9.49 13.13
N LEU A 86 0.22 -9.37 13.42
CA LEU A 86 -0.29 -9.42 14.80
C LEU A 86 -0.05 -10.79 15.45
N GLU A 87 -0.23 -11.87 14.70
CA GLU A 87 0.02 -13.24 15.11
C GLU A 87 1.51 -13.50 15.31
N ARG A 88 2.38 -13.04 14.40
CA ARG A 88 3.84 -13.08 14.59
C ARG A 88 4.27 -12.26 15.81
N ALA A 89 3.69 -11.08 16.03
CA ALA A 89 3.97 -10.25 17.20
C ALA A 89 3.53 -10.96 18.50
N ARG A 90 2.35 -11.60 18.50
CA ARG A 90 1.85 -12.42 19.61
C ARG A 90 2.75 -13.63 19.87
N ASN A 91 3.14 -14.36 18.83
CA ASN A 91 4.02 -15.52 18.96
C ASN A 91 5.41 -15.14 19.48
N ASN A 92 5.98 -14.02 18.99
CA ASN A 92 7.23 -13.49 19.52
C ASN A 92 7.12 -13.04 20.98
N LEU A 93 5.99 -12.43 21.36
CA LEU A 93 5.74 -12.04 22.75
C LEU A 93 5.69 -13.28 23.67
N ASN A 94 4.96 -14.32 23.26
CA ASN A 94 4.86 -15.57 24.02
C ASN A 94 6.23 -16.25 24.14
N TYR A 95 6.98 -16.37 23.04
CA TYR A 95 8.33 -16.92 23.06
C TYR A 95 9.26 -16.19 24.04
N LYS A 96 9.21 -14.85 24.06
CA LYS A 96 10.02 -14.06 24.99
C LYS A 96 9.58 -14.22 26.45
N LYS A 97 8.29 -14.43 26.72
CA LYS A 97 7.76 -14.74 28.07
C LYS A 97 8.24 -16.11 28.54
N GLU A 98 8.10 -17.14 27.72
CA GLU A 98 8.53 -18.51 28.04
C GLU A 98 10.03 -18.61 28.33
N ARG A 99 10.84 -17.75 27.70
CA ARG A 99 12.29 -17.70 27.92
C ARG A 99 12.74 -16.70 28.98
N GLY A 100 11.82 -16.03 29.69
CA GLY A 100 12.16 -15.03 30.72
C GLY A 100 12.88 -13.79 30.16
N LEU A 101 12.80 -13.55 28.85
CA LEU A 101 13.49 -12.44 28.15
C LEU A 101 12.74 -11.10 28.27
N LEU A 102 11.62 -11.08 28.99
CA LEU A 102 10.80 -9.89 29.26
C LEU A 102 10.83 -9.45 30.72
N ASP A 103 11.41 -10.26 31.61
CA ASP A 103 11.65 -9.88 32.98
C ASP A 103 12.93 -9.05 33.01
N GLY A 104 12.77 -7.75 32.77
CA GLY A 104 13.83 -6.77 32.97
C GLY A 104 14.29 -6.78 34.42
N ARG A 105 15.52 -7.24 34.65
CA ARG A 105 16.39 -6.62 35.64
C ARG A 105 17.14 -5.48 34.97
#